data_AF-A0A382N608-F1
#
_entry.id   AF-A0A382N608-F1
#
_cell.length_a   1.000
_cell.length_b   1.000
_cell.length_c   1.000
_cell.angle_alpha   90.00
_cell.angle_beta   90.00
_cell.angle_gamma   90.00
#
_symmetry.space_group_name_H-M   'P 1'
#
loop_
_entity.id
_entity.type
_entity.pdbx_description
1 polymer ?
#
loop_
_entity_poly.entity_id
_entity_poly.type
_entity_poly.pdbx_seq_one_letter_code
_entity_poly.pdbx_strand_id
1 'polypeptide(L)'
;MQNQIYFLSQNLALLLIVGVSLLFALIGISYSRKHQSLSNYLTAGRNVGVLSLTTSLVASALGAWILFGPASAATWGGIGSVIGYSLGTAFPMIAF
;
A
#
# COMPACT_ATOMS: atom_id res chain seq x y z
N MET A 1 31.41 -15.72 10.63
CA MET A 1 30.14 -16.08 9.94
C MET A 1 29.03 -15.97 10.98
N GLN A 2 28.41 -14.80 11.11
CA GLN A 2 27.35 -14.57 12.10
C GLN A 2 26.15 -15.48 11.81
N ASN A 3 25.76 -16.28 12.80
CA ASN A 3 24.55 -17.09 12.77
C ASN A 3 23.34 -16.14 12.69
N GLN A 4 22.72 -16.02 11.51
CA GLN A 4 21.51 -15.22 11.33
C GLN A 4 20.37 -15.93 12.06
N ILE A 5 19.90 -15.36 13.17
CA ILE A 5 18.76 -15.87 13.93
C ILE A 5 17.51 -15.52 13.10
N TYR A 6 17.07 -16.45 12.25
CA TYR A 6 15.80 -16.30 11.55
C TYR A 6 14.66 -16.46 12.55
N PHE A 7 13.92 -15.38 12.81
CA PHE A 7 12.73 -15.38 13.66
C PHE A 7 11.57 -16.24 13.09
N LEU A 8 11.64 -16.60 11.79
CA LEU A 8 10.65 -17.42 11.10
C LEU A 8 11.33 -18.45 10.20
N SER A 9 10.83 -19.68 10.15
CA SER A 9 11.37 -20.69 9.23
C SER A 9 11.04 -20.35 7.77
N GLN A 10 11.95 -20.66 6.86
CA GLN A 10 11.82 -20.34 5.44
C GLN A 10 10.52 -20.91 4.82
N ASN A 11 10.15 -22.13 5.20
CA ASN A 11 8.91 -22.76 4.75
C ASN A 11 7.66 -22.04 5.25
N LEU A 12 7.65 -21.56 6.51
CA LEU A 12 6.53 -20.78 7.05
C LEU A 12 6.41 -19.42 6.36
N ALA A 13 7.53 -18.76 6.06
CA ALA A 13 7.55 -17.49 5.35
C ALA A 13 6.95 -17.61 3.94
N LEU A 14 7.35 -18.65 3.19
CA LEU A 14 6.79 -18.92 1.86
C LEU A 14 5.30 -19.20 1.89
N LEU A 15 4.84 -19.98 2.87
CA LEU A 15 3.42 -20.31 3.04
C LEU A 15 2.59 -19.04 3.34
N LEU A 16 3.10 -18.14 4.19
CA LEU A 16 2.46 -16.87 4.48
C LEU A 16 2.37 -15.96 3.25
N ILE A 17 3.46 -15.82 2.48
CA ILE A 17 3.48 -14.97 1.28
C ILE A 17 2.44 -15.46 0.26
N VAL A 18 2.43 -16.76 -0.02
CA VAL A 18 1.48 -17.37 -0.96
C VAL A 18 0.05 -17.24 -0.43
N GLY A 19 -0.17 -17.48 0.87
CA GLY A 19 -1.48 -17.36 1.49
C GLY A 19 -2.06 -15.95 1.44
N VAL A 20 -1.27 -14.93 1.77
CA VAL A 20 -1.70 -13.52 1.72
C VAL A 20 -1.94 -13.07 0.28
N SER A 21 -1.09 -13.50 -0.67
CA SER A 21 -1.25 -13.18 -2.09
C SER A 21 -2.55 -13.77 -2.66
N LEU A 22 -2.86 -15.04 -2.35
CA LEU A 22 -4.10 -15.69 -2.77
C LEU A 22 -5.33 -15.01 -2.16
N LEU A 23 -5.29 -14.63 -0.87
CA LEU A 23 -6.37 -13.89 -0.24
C LEU A 23 -6.66 -12.57 -0.96
N PHE A 24 -5.62 -11.79 -1.24
CA PHE A 24 -5.76 -10.53 -1.99
C PHE A 24 -6.35 -10.75 -3.39
N ALA A 25 -5.88 -11.79 -4.09
CA ALA A 25 -6.40 -12.14 -5.41
C ALA A 25 -7.89 -12.54 -5.36
N LEU A 26 -8.29 -13.37 -4.40
CA LEU A 26 -9.68 -13.80 -4.24
C LEU A 26 -10.62 -12.63 -3.93
N ILE A 27 -10.20 -11.72 -3.04
CA ILE A 27 -10.97 -10.51 -2.73
C ILE A 27 -11.09 -9.63 -3.98
N GLY A 28 -9.98 -9.40 -4.70
CA GLY A 28 -9.96 -8.59 -5.91
C GLY A 28 -10.86 -9.15 -7.02
N ILE A 29 -10.81 -10.46 -7.27
CA ILE A 29 -11.66 -11.13 -8.26
C ILE A 29 -13.14 -11.05 -7.86
N SER A 30 -13.45 -11.26 -6.58
CA SER A 30 -14.82 -11.19 -6.06
C SER A 30 -15.42 -9.79 -6.22
N TYR A 31 -14.62 -8.74 -5.97
CA TYR A 31 -15.04 -7.36 -6.10
C TYR A 31 -15.17 -6.91 -7.57
N SER A 32 -14.27 -7.39 -8.43
CA SER A 32 -14.26 -7.12 -9.88
C SER A 32 -15.50 -7.68 -10.59
N ARG A 33 -15.96 -8.87 -10.18
CA ARG A 33 -17.18 -9.51 -10.75
C ARG A 33 -18.45 -8.66 -10.64
N LYS A 34 -18.52 -7.72 -9.68
CA LYS A 34 -19.70 -6.87 -9.47
C LYS A 34 -19.74 -5.62 -10.39
N HIS A 35 -18.64 -5.29 -11.06
CA HIS A 35 -18.47 -4.04 -11.82
C HIS A 35 -18.00 -4.28 -13.28
N GLN A 36 -18.69 -5.17 -14.00
CA GLN A 36 -18.27 -5.64 -15.34
C GLN A 36 -18.68 -4.73 -16.53
N SER A 37 -19.49 -3.69 -16.34
CA SER A 37 -19.85 -2.82 -17.48
C SER A 37 -18.67 -1.93 -17.86
N LEU A 38 -18.39 -1.82 -19.18
CA LEU A 38 -17.24 -1.09 -19.72
C LEU A 38 -17.19 0.38 -19.24
N SER A 39 -18.36 1.01 -19.05
CA SER A 39 -18.45 2.38 -18.53
C SER A 39 -18.26 2.47 -17.01
N ASN A 40 -18.63 1.45 -16.24
CA ASN A 40 -18.30 1.40 -14.80
C ASN A 40 -16.82 1.10 -14.57
N TYR A 41 -16.18 0.32 -15.44
CA TYR A 41 -14.76 0.03 -15.32
C TYR A 41 -13.88 1.24 -15.69
N LEU A 42 -14.24 1.97 -16.74
CA LEU A 42 -13.47 3.12 -17.24
C LEU A 42 -13.83 4.46 -16.60
N THR A 43 -15.10 4.64 -16.20
CA THR A 43 -15.60 5.94 -15.72
C THR A 43 -16.21 5.88 -14.32
N ALA A 44 -16.22 4.69 -13.69
CA ALA A 44 -16.82 4.45 -12.37
C ALA A 44 -18.20 5.13 -12.19
N GLY A 45 -19.00 5.13 -13.27
CA GLY A 45 -20.33 5.74 -13.32
C GLY A 45 -20.40 7.23 -12.91
N ARG A 46 -19.26 7.95 -12.85
CA ARG A 46 -19.14 9.31 -12.29
C ARG A 46 -19.66 9.44 -10.84
N ASN A 47 -19.75 8.34 -10.10
CA ASN A 47 -20.32 8.29 -8.75
C ASN A 47 -19.36 7.63 -7.75
N VAL A 48 -18.06 7.91 -7.88
CA VAL A 48 -17.06 7.59 -6.87
C VAL A 48 -17.06 8.70 -5.83
N GLY A 49 -17.44 8.37 -4.60
CA GLY A 49 -17.42 9.32 -3.48
C GLY A 49 -15.99 9.83 -3.24
N VAL A 50 -15.88 11.09 -2.81
CA VAL A 50 -14.60 11.79 -2.57
C VAL A 50 -13.65 10.94 -1.71
N LEU A 51 -14.15 10.28 -0.67
CA LEU A 51 -13.35 9.39 0.20
C LEU A 51 -12.77 8.18 -0.55
N SER A 52 -13.51 7.56 -1.45
CA SER A 52 -13.01 6.41 -2.21
C SER A 52 -11.97 6.85 -3.24
N LEU A 53 -12.15 8.04 -3.83
CA LEU A 53 -11.21 8.61 -4.79
C LEU A 53 -9.90 9.01 -4.11
N THR A 54 -9.99 9.78 -3.02
CA THR A 54 -8.81 10.21 -2.25
C THR A 54 -8.09 9.00 -1.69
N THR A 55 -8.78 8.03 -1.08
CA THR A 55 -8.16 6.80 -0.56
C THR A 55 -7.44 6.00 -1.65
N SER A 56 -8.04 5.88 -2.84
CA SER A 56 -7.39 5.21 -3.97
C SER A 56 -6.13 5.96 -4.44
N LEU A 57 -6.20 7.29 -4.49
CA LEU A 57 -5.06 8.15 -4.82
C LEU A 57 -3.95 8.03 -3.78
N VAL A 58 -4.31 8.07 -2.49
CA VAL A 58 -3.41 7.88 -1.34
C VAL A 58 -2.71 6.53 -1.43
N ALA A 59 -3.47 5.45 -1.66
CA ALA A 59 -2.95 4.10 -1.74
C ALA A 59 -1.95 3.95 -2.89
N SER A 60 -2.24 4.56 -4.04
CA SER A 60 -1.35 4.57 -5.20
C SER A 60 -0.06 5.36 -4.95
N ALA A 61 -0.17 6.54 -4.32
CA ALA A 61 0.98 7.41 -4.04
C ALA A 61 1.91 6.85 -2.95
N LEU A 62 1.36 6.23 -1.90
CA LEU A 62 2.15 5.72 -0.76
C LEU A 62 2.79 4.35 -1.06
N GLY A 63 2.06 3.46 -1.73
CA GLY A 63 2.52 2.12 -2.12
C GLY A 63 3.19 1.33 -0.98
N ALA A 64 4.08 0.41 -1.34
CA ALA A 64 4.91 -0.31 -0.37
C ALA A 64 6.06 0.56 0.21
N TRP A 65 6.33 1.72 -0.40
CA TRP A 65 7.44 2.58 -0.01
C TRP A 65 7.27 3.18 1.39
N ILE A 66 6.02 3.36 1.85
CA ILE A 66 5.76 3.84 3.21
C ILE A 66 6.33 2.92 4.32
N LEU A 67 6.61 1.64 4.03
CA LEU A 67 7.22 0.72 4.99
C LEU A 67 8.73 0.95 5.16
N PHE A 68 9.40 1.52 4.16
CA PHE A 68 10.86 1.70 4.12
C PHE A 68 11.28 3.16 4.22
N GLY A 69 10.48 4.09 3.70
CA GLY A 69 10.77 5.52 3.67
C GLY A 69 10.98 6.12 5.06
N PRO A 70 10.00 6.06 5.98
CA PRO A 70 10.12 6.59 7.32
C PRO A 70 11.21 5.91 8.14
N ALA A 71 11.35 4.59 8.03
CA ALA A 71 12.37 3.83 8.75
C ALA A 71 13.78 4.22 8.31
N SER A 72 14.01 4.36 7.00
CA SER A 72 15.28 4.84 6.45
C SER A 72 15.55 6.30 6.84
N ALA A 73 14.57 7.19 6.76
CA ALA A 73 14.70 8.57 7.20
C ALA A 73 15.11 8.65 8.68
N ALA A 74 14.40 7.92 9.55
CA ALA A 74 14.67 7.88 10.99
C ALA A 74 16.12 7.47 11.32
N THR A 75 16.73 6.58 10.54
CA THR A 75 18.11 6.14 10.77
C THR A 75 19.16 7.23 10.49
N TRP A 76 18.90 8.17 9.58
CA TRP A 76 19.87 9.21 9.20
C TRP A 76 19.56 10.57 9.83
N GLY A 77 18.28 10.89 10.06
CA GLY A 77 17.84 12.21 10.56
C GLY A 77 16.86 12.17 11.73
N GLY A 78 16.70 11.02 12.39
CA GLY A 78 15.88 10.88 13.60
C GLY A 78 14.42 11.28 13.41
N ILE A 79 13.77 11.74 14.48
CA ILE A 79 12.35 12.12 14.46
C ILE A 79 12.05 13.29 13.50
N GLY A 80 13.00 14.22 13.34
CA GLY A 80 12.83 15.40 12.47
C GLY A 80 12.71 15.02 10.99
N SER A 81 13.49 14.03 10.56
CA SER A 81 13.39 13.50 9.19
C SER A 81 12.10 12.72 8.93
N VAL A 82 11.55 12.03 9.93
CA VAL A 82 10.25 11.35 9.83
C VAL A 82 9.14 12.38 9.66
N ILE A 83 9.15 13.44 10.46
CA ILE A 83 8.20 14.54 10.34
C ILE A 83 8.32 15.21 8.97
N GLY A 84 9.54 15.47 8.50
CA GLY A 84 9.79 16.04 7.17
C GLY A 84 9.31 15.13 6.03
N TYR A 85 9.55 13.82 6.13
CA TYR A 85 9.06 12.84 5.16
C TYR A 85 7.53 12.76 5.16
N SER A 86 6.89 12.74 6.34
CA SER A 86 5.44 12.76 6.47
C SER A 86 4.82 14.03 5.89
N LEU A 87 5.43 15.19 6.16
CA LEU A 87 4.98 16.47 5.59
C LEU A 87 5.19 16.50 4.06
N GLY A 88 6.34 16.05 3.57
CA GLY A 88 6.64 16.00 2.13
C GLY A 88 5.78 15.00 1.36
N THR A 89 5.39 13.89 1.98
CA THR A 89 4.45 12.91 1.43
C THR A 89 3.00 13.39 1.46
N ALA A 90 2.60 14.14 2.50
CA ALA A 90 1.24 14.65 2.63
C ALA A 90 0.98 15.89 1.76
N PHE A 91 2.01 16.70 1.47
CA PHE A 91 1.86 17.95 0.72
C PHE A 91 1.27 17.79 -0.70
N PRO A 92 1.75 16.85 -1.53
CA PRO A 92 1.17 16.58 -2.84
C PRO A 92 -0.32 16.24 -2.75
N MET A 93 -0.74 15.57 -1.69
CA MET A 93 -2.13 15.14 -1.49
C MET A 93 -3.08 16.24 -1.04
N ILE A 94 -2.56 17.41 -0.62
CA ILE A 94 -3.37 18.60 -0.32
C ILE A 94 -3.61 19.43 -1.60
N ALA A 95 -2.70 19.32 -2.58
CA ALA A 95 -2.78 20.06 -3.83
C ALA A 95 -3.69 19.41 -4.89
N PHE A 96 -4.08 18.14 -4.69
CA PHE A 96 -5.00 17.36 -5.54
C PHE A 96 -6.29 17.03 -4.78
#